data_AF-A0A1M5FEX5-F1
#
_entry.id   AF-A0A1M5FEX5-F1
#
_cell.length_a   1.000
_cell.length_b   1.000
_cell.length_c   1.000
_cell.angle_alpha   90.00
_cell.angle_beta   90.00
_cell.angle_gamma   90.00
#
_symmetry.space_group_name_H-M   'P 1'
#
loop_
_entity.id
_entity.type
_entity.pdbx_description
1 polymer ?
#
loop_
_entity_poly.entity_id
_entity_poly.type
_entity_poly.pdbx_seq_one_letter_code
_entity_poly.pdbx_strand_id
1 'polypeptide(L)'
;MKRGLIVYVTGGGELAEDSWGLYACMDRYAAHEVGVARDESDIAYCWWRMLTRGMQEVMCVRARVDGDGMDVVGAPLRLCG
;
A
#
# COMPACT_ATOMS: atom_id res chain seq x y z
N MET A 1 0.29 12.96 -12.66
CA MET A 1 0.84 13.02 -11.28
C MET A 1 1.20 11.60 -10.89
N LYS A 2 2.44 11.35 -10.44
CA LYS A 2 2.88 10.00 -10.04
C LYS A 2 2.46 9.70 -8.60
N ARG A 3 1.81 8.56 -8.37
CA ARG A 3 1.21 8.21 -7.08
C ARG A 3 1.74 6.88 -6.55
N GLY A 4 2.18 6.85 -5.31
CA GLY A 4 2.53 5.64 -4.57
C GLY A 4 1.42 5.21 -3.62
N LEU A 5 1.28 3.90 -3.42
CA LEU A 5 0.35 3.30 -2.47
C LEU A 5 1.08 2.36 -1.52
N ILE A 6 0.94 2.59 -0.22
CA ILE A 6 1.42 1.70 0.83
C ILE A 6 0.21 0.92 1.35
N VAL A 7 0.30 -0.41 1.35
CA VAL A 7 -0.71 -1.32 1.90
C VAL A 7 -0.19 -1.83 3.24
N TYR A 8 -0.73 -1.29 4.32
CA TYR A 8 -0.37 -1.68 5.68
C TYR A 8 -1.24 -2.86 6.15
N VAL A 9 -0.66 -4.05 6.18
CA VAL A 9 -1.34 -5.30 6.53
C VAL A 9 -1.30 -5.50 8.04
N THR A 10 -2.47 -5.37 8.67
CA THR A 10 -2.60 -5.38 10.16
C THR A 10 -2.92 -6.74 10.76
N GLY A 11 -2.91 -7.80 9.96
CA GLY A 11 -3.13 -9.17 10.43
C GLY A 11 -3.48 -10.13 9.30
N GLY A 12 -3.28 -11.42 9.58
CA GLY A 12 -3.56 -12.52 8.66
C GLY A 12 -2.36 -12.95 7.80
N GLY A 13 -2.65 -13.65 6.70
CA GLY A 13 -1.66 -14.42 5.92
C GLY A 13 -0.55 -13.60 5.25
N GLU A 14 0.33 -14.30 4.54
CA GLU A 14 1.32 -13.66 3.67
C GLU A 14 0.62 -13.08 2.43
N LEU A 15 0.86 -11.78 2.20
CA LEU A 15 0.43 -11.11 0.98
C LEU A 15 1.65 -11.09 0.07
N ALA A 16 1.63 -11.95 -0.94
CA ALA A 16 2.67 -11.93 -1.97
C ALA A 16 2.63 -10.58 -2.71
N GLU A 17 3.80 -10.07 -3.07
CA GLU A 17 3.95 -8.80 -3.82
C GLU A 17 3.21 -8.82 -5.17
N ASP A 18 2.94 -10.01 -5.71
CA ASP A 18 2.20 -10.24 -6.97
C ASP A 18 0.74 -10.70 -6.76
N SER A 19 0.17 -10.49 -5.58
CA SER A 19 -1.22 -10.90 -5.31
C SER A 19 -2.23 -10.05 -6.08
N TRP A 20 -3.33 -10.69 -6.52
CA TRP A 20 -4.42 -10.00 -7.22
C TRP A 20 -5.02 -8.84 -6.41
N GLY A 21 -5.04 -8.97 -5.08
CA GLY A 21 -5.50 -7.89 -4.19
C GLY A 21 -4.65 -6.61 -4.30
N LEU A 22 -3.33 -6.74 -4.50
CA LEU A 22 -2.46 -5.58 -4.70
C LEU A 22 -2.72 -4.89 -6.03
N TYR A 23 -2.89 -5.65 -7.11
CA TYR A 23 -3.27 -5.11 -8.43
C TYR A 23 -4.62 -4.37 -8.35
N ALA A 24 -5.63 -4.97 -7.73
CA ALA A 24 -6.93 -4.33 -7.52
C ALA A 24 -6.83 -3.03 -6.71
N CYS A 25 -5.94 -2.97 -5.72
CA CYS A 25 -5.67 -1.76 -4.97
C CYS A 25 -4.95 -0.69 -5.79
N MET A 26 -3.96 -1.08 -6.60
CA MET A 26 -3.30 -0.14 -7.49
C MET A 26 -4.29 0.52 -8.45
N ASP A 27 -5.18 -0.26 -9.06
CA ASP A 27 -6.23 0.25 -9.94
C ASP A 27 -7.21 1.17 -9.20
N ARG A 28 -7.73 0.72 -8.04
CA ARG A 28 -8.68 1.49 -7.22
C ARG A 28 -8.13 2.86 -6.81
N TYR A 29 -6.84 2.96 -6.56
CA TYR A 29 -6.18 4.17 -6.08
C TYR A 29 -5.38 4.91 -7.16
N ALA A 30 -5.41 4.44 -8.42
CA ALA A 30 -4.58 4.94 -9.52
C ALA A 30 -3.09 5.05 -9.15
N ALA A 31 -2.59 4.04 -8.45
CA ALA A 31 -1.20 3.97 -7.99
C ALA A 31 -0.28 3.47 -9.11
N HIS A 32 0.90 4.07 -9.20
CA HIS A 32 1.95 3.70 -10.15
C HIS A 32 3.00 2.79 -9.48
N GLU A 33 3.08 2.82 -8.15
CA GLU A 33 3.97 1.99 -7.35
C GLU A 33 3.24 1.55 -6.07
N VAL A 34 3.46 0.32 -5.65
CA VAL A 34 2.90 -0.25 -4.43
C VAL A 34 4.02 -0.73 -3.48
N GLY A 35 3.77 -0.63 -2.18
CA GLY A 35 4.61 -1.19 -1.14
C GLY A 35 3.74 -1.87 -0.08
N VAL A 36 4.17 -3.02 0.41
CA VAL A 36 3.50 -3.72 1.51
C VAL A 36 4.23 -3.41 2.81
N ALA A 37 3.48 -3.11 3.86
CA ALA A 37 4.03 -2.85 5.18
C ALA A 37 3.36 -3.74 6.23
N ARG A 38 4.15 -4.28 7.18
CA ARG A 38 3.66 -5.08 8.31
C ARG A 38 3.74 -4.34 9.64
N ASP A 39 4.55 -3.29 9.69
CA ASP A 39 4.68 -2.39 10.83
C ASP A 39 4.96 -0.96 10.35
N GLU A 40 5.07 -0.03 11.30
CA GLU A 40 5.32 1.38 11.03
C GLU A 40 6.71 1.66 10.42
N SER A 41 7.69 0.79 10.65
CA SER A 41 9.03 0.91 10.09
C SER A 41 9.01 0.60 8.60
N ASP A 42 8.25 -0.43 8.19
CA ASP A 42 8.01 -0.73 6.77
C ASP A 42 7.28 0.41 6.06
N ILE A 43 6.31 1.05 6.73
CA ILE A 43 5.62 2.23 6.19
C ILE A 43 6.65 3.34 5.93
N ALA A 44 7.49 3.64 6.92
CA ALA A 44 8.52 4.67 6.78
C ALA A 44 9.50 4.35 5.64
N TYR A 45 9.94 3.10 5.54
CA TYR A 45 10.83 2.65 4.47
C TYR A 45 10.17 2.74 3.08
N CYS A 46 8.94 2.24 2.93
CA CYS A 46 8.20 2.31 1.68
C CYS A 46 7.96 3.75 1.25
N TRP A 47 7.61 4.63 2.20
CA TRP A 47 7.41 6.04 1.94
C TRP A 47 8.69 6.71 1.43
N TRP A 48 9.81 6.54 2.14
CA TRP A 48 11.11 7.05 1.70
C TRP A 48 11.51 6.53 0.31
N ARG A 49 11.35 5.22 0.05
CA ARG A 49 11.64 4.59 -1.24
C ARG A 49 10.80 5.20 -2.37
N MET A 50 9.51 5.43 -2.15
CA MET A 50 8.62 6.02 -3.16
C MET A 50 8.98 7.49 -3.44
N LEU A 51 9.33 8.26 -2.41
CA LEU A 51 9.78 9.64 -2.57
C LEU A 51 11.07 9.72 -3.40
N THR A 52 12.06 8.88 -3.09
CA THR A 52 13.33 8.83 -3.84
C THR A 52 13.17 8.36 -5.28
N ARG A 53 12.09 7.64 -5.58
CA ARG A 53 11.68 7.25 -6.95
C ARG A 53 10.81 8.29 -7.67
N GLY A 54 10.55 9.43 -7.04
CA GLY A 54 9.85 10.57 -7.63
C GLY A 54 8.32 10.44 -7.64
N MET A 55 7.74 9.67 -6.71
CA MET A 55 6.31 9.75 -6.43
C MET A 55 5.97 11.13 -5.86
N GLN A 56 4.89 11.72 -6.35
CA GLN A 56 4.45 13.08 -6.00
C GLN A 56 3.33 13.07 -4.94
N GLU A 57 2.57 11.98 -4.89
CA GLU A 57 1.56 11.71 -3.88
C GLU A 57 1.81 10.31 -3.31
N VAL A 58 1.74 10.14 -1.99
CA VAL A 58 1.85 8.83 -1.35
C VAL A 58 0.69 8.65 -0.38
N MET A 59 -0.08 7.58 -0.58
CA MET A 59 -1.18 7.19 0.29
C MET A 59 -0.84 5.90 1.03
N CYS A 60 -1.37 5.75 2.23
CA CYS A 60 -1.30 4.53 3.03
C CYS A 60 -2.73 4.06 3.31
N VAL A 61 -3.01 2.80 2.99
CA VAL A 61 -4.28 2.13 3.31
C VAL A 61 -4.01 0.99 4.27
N ARG A 62 -4.93 0.80 5.21
CA ARG A 62 -4.90 -0.40 6.06
C ARG A 62 -5.60 -1.54 5.33
N ALA A 63 -5.04 -2.73 5.39
CA ALA A 63 -5.64 -3.93 4.85
C ALA A 63 -5.62 -5.09 5.85
N ARG A 64 -6.56 -6.01 5.68
CA ARG A 64 -6.57 -7.34 6.28
C ARG A 64 -6.49 -8.38 5.18
N VAL A 65 -5.77 -9.46 5.44
CA VAL A 65 -5.55 -10.54 4.49
C VAL A 65 -6.05 -11.84 5.10
N ASP A 66 -6.92 -12.55 4.41
CA ASP A 66 -7.42 -13.86 4.83
C ASP A 66 -7.34 -14.87 3.68
N GLY A 67 -7.97 -16.04 3.84
CA GLY A 67 -7.96 -17.09 2.83
C GLY A 67 -8.71 -16.71 1.54
N ASP A 68 -9.59 -15.71 1.59
CA ASP A 68 -10.44 -15.29 0.48
C ASP A 68 -9.88 -14.06 -0.25
N GLY A 69 -8.93 -13.34 0.37
CA GLY A 69 -8.16 -12.30 -0.30
C GLY A 69 -7.72 -11.18 0.62
N MET A 70 -7.88 -9.95 0.12
CA MET A 70 -7.45 -8.73 0.81
C MET A 70 -8.55 -7.70 0.84
N ASP A 71 -8.87 -7.22 2.04
CA ASP A 71 -9.86 -6.18 2.26
C ASP A 71 -9.22 -4.91 2.82
N VAL A 72 -9.52 -3.77 2.16
CA VAL A 72 -9.11 -2.45 2.64
C VAL A 72 -10.04 -1.98 3.75
N VAL A 73 -9.46 -1.56 4.87
CA VAL A 73 -10.18 -1.17 6.08
C VAL A 73 -10.00 0.32 6.35
N GLY A 74 -11.11 1.04 6.46
CA GLY A 74 -11.12 2.46 6.80
C GLY A 74 -10.74 3.38 5.63
N ALA A 75 -10.38 4.63 5.96
CA ALA A 75 -10.05 5.64 4.99
C ALA A 75 -8.54 5.65 4.66
N PRO A 76 -8.15 5.97 3.41
CA PRO A 76 -6.74 6.18 3.07
C PRO A 76 -6.16 7.37 3.81
N LEU A 77 -4.95 7.20 4.35
CA LEU A 77 -4.15 8.27 4.92
C LEU A 77 -3.21 8.83 3.85
N ARG A 78 -3.25 10.14 3.59
CA ARG A 78 -2.26 10.80 2.72
C ARG A 78 -1.01 11.14 3.54
N LEU A 79 0.13 10.59 3.14
CA LEU A 79 1.43 10.83 3.79
C LEU A 79 2.20 11.99 3.14
N CYS A 80 1.96 12.23 1.85
CA CYS A 80 2.61 13.28 1.08
C CYS A 80 1.75 13.66 -0.14
N GLY A 81 1.85 14.92 -0.56
CA GLY A 81 1.08 15.53 -1.65
C GLY A 81 -0.27 16.06 -1.18
#